data_AF-M2PD53-F1
#
_entry.id   AF-M2PD53-F1
#
_cell.length_a   1.000
_cell.length_b   1.000
_cell.length_c   1.000
_cell.angle_alpha   90.00
_cell.angle_beta   90.00
_cell.angle_gamma   90.00
#
_symmetry.space_group_name_H-M   'P 1'
#
loop_
_entity.id
_entity.type
_entity.pdbx_description
1 polymer ?
#
loop_
_entity_poly.entity_id
_entity_poly.type
_entity_poly.pdbx_seq_one_letter_code
_entity_poly.pdbx_strand_id
1 'polypeptide(L)'
;MKEIVYAALTRVLAVLLLIPAWLRSPGEARRLACGWALALRFPAEDLAGLTGGTLAAFTAARTEAFWRHRTLLGVTSGHRDAAEQHRLFLTETGKRVLPPQDSAHVRGTALDVRPREGAQWLEDHGARFALYRIYDNEWWHFEYRPGEAPPARLPHPGWKAGVTR
;
A
#
# COMPACT_ATOMS: atom_id res chain seq x y z
N MET A 1 2.31 -11.74 20.18
CA MET A 1 2.25 -13.20 19.91
C MET A 1 1.30 -13.55 18.77
N LYS A 2 0.01 -13.18 18.81
CA LYS A 2 -0.97 -13.48 17.75
C LYS A 2 -0.51 -13.03 16.35
N GLU A 3 -0.02 -11.80 16.21
CA GLU A 3 0.44 -11.29 14.91
C GLU A 3 1.61 -12.07 14.31
N ILE A 4 2.57 -12.49 15.14
CA ILE A 4 3.71 -13.31 14.70
C ILE A 4 3.22 -14.68 14.21
N VAL A 5 2.28 -15.28 14.93
CA VAL A 5 1.66 -16.55 14.55
C VAL A 5 0.90 -16.41 13.23
N TYR A 6 0.07 -15.38 13.07
CA TYR A 6 -0.65 -15.14 11.82
C TYR A 6 0.30 -14.89 10.66
N ALA A 7 1.36 -14.10 10.86
CA ALA A 7 2.38 -13.91 9.83
C ALA A 7 3.08 -15.22 9.45
N ALA A 8 3.33 -16.12 10.41
CA ALA A 8 3.88 -17.44 10.14
C ALA A 8 2.91 -18.33 9.35
N LEU A 9 1.65 -18.39 9.76
CA LEU A 9 0.62 -19.17 9.07
C LEU A 9 0.41 -18.67 7.65
N THR A 10 0.37 -17.36 7.41
CA THR A 10 0.27 -16.79 6.05
C THR A 10 1.44 -17.23 5.16
N ARG A 11 2.66 -17.26 5.69
CA ARG A 11 3.85 -17.70 4.93
C ARG A 11 3.81 -19.20 4.62
N VAL A 12 3.44 -20.04 5.60
CA VAL A 12 3.26 -21.48 5.39
C VAL A 12 2.19 -21.73 4.32
N LEU A 13 1.06 -21.04 4.42
CA LEU A 13 -0.01 -21.13 3.44
C LEU A 13 0.47 -20.74 2.03
N ALA A 14 1.22 -19.65 1.88
CA ALA A 14 1.77 -19.27 0.58
C ALA A 14 2.70 -20.34 0.01
N VAL A 15 3.53 -20.99 0.84
CA VAL A 15 4.39 -22.11 0.38
C VAL A 15 3.54 -23.28 -0.12
N LEU A 16 2.48 -23.66 0.61
CA LEU A 16 1.56 -24.72 0.19
C LEU A 16 0.83 -24.36 -1.12
N LEU A 17 0.51 -23.07 -1.31
CA LEU A 17 -0.14 -22.55 -2.51
C LEU A 17 0.78 -22.41 -3.72
N LEU A 18 2.10 -22.63 -3.59
CA LEU A 18 3.03 -22.57 -4.73
C LEU A 18 2.70 -23.64 -5.79
N ILE A 19 2.29 -24.84 -5.37
CA ILE A 19 1.95 -25.93 -6.30
C ILE A 19 0.74 -25.55 -7.18
N PRO A 20 -0.43 -25.19 -6.62
CA PRO A 20 -1.57 -24.78 -7.45
C PRO A 20 -1.27 -23.48 -8.23
N ALA A 21 -0.48 -22.56 -7.68
CA ALA A 21 -0.08 -21.34 -8.40
C ALA A 21 0.80 -21.65 -9.62
N TRP A 22 1.74 -22.59 -9.49
CA TRP A 22 2.59 -23.04 -10.58
C TRP A 22 1.80 -23.77 -11.65
N LEU A 23 0.87 -24.65 -11.28
CA LEU A 23 -0.03 -25.32 -12.23
C LEU A 23 -0.88 -24.32 -13.02
N ARG A 24 -1.26 -23.19 -12.41
CA ARG A 24 -2.01 -22.12 -13.08
C ARG A 24 -1.12 -21.23 -13.96
N SER A 25 0.05 -20.84 -13.48
CA SER A 25 0.98 -19.96 -14.20
C SER A 25 2.41 -20.12 -13.64
N PRO A 26 3.27 -20.91 -14.31
CA PRO A 26 4.62 -21.20 -13.82
C PRO A 26 5.48 -19.94 -13.58
N GLY A 27 5.39 -18.95 -14.47
CA GLY A 27 6.17 -17.71 -14.38
C GLY A 27 5.73 -16.77 -13.24
N GLU A 28 4.48 -16.87 -12.81
CA GLU A 28 3.87 -15.97 -11.82
C GLU A 28 3.54 -16.67 -10.49
N ALA A 29 3.99 -17.91 -10.31
CA ALA A 29 3.59 -18.77 -9.20
C ALA A 29 3.81 -18.10 -7.82
N ARG A 30 4.97 -17.46 -7.62
CA ARG A 30 5.30 -16.74 -6.38
C ARG A 30 4.37 -15.56 -6.12
N ARG A 31 4.04 -14.79 -7.17
CA ARG A 31 3.12 -13.64 -7.07
C ARG A 31 1.71 -14.11 -6.73
N LEU A 32 1.23 -15.13 -7.43
CA LEU A 32 -0.11 -15.70 -7.22
C LEU A 32 -0.26 -16.33 -5.82
N ALA A 33 0.67 -17.20 -5.41
CA ALA A 33 0.62 -17.86 -4.12
C ALA A 33 0.68 -16.87 -2.95
N CYS A 34 1.55 -15.87 -3.03
CA CYS A 34 1.61 -14.77 -2.07
C CYS A 34 0.31 -13.97 -2.05
N GLY A 35 -0.21 -13.57 -3.22
CA GLY A 35 -1.47 -12.83 -3.34
C GLY A 35 -2.66 -13.57 -2.71
N TRP A 36 -2.80 -14.87 -2.96
CA TRP A 36 -3.86 -15.69 -2.38
C TRP A 36 -3.74 -15.82 -0.86
N ALA A 37 -2.53 -16.06 -0.34
CA ALA A 37 -2.31 -16.13 1.09
C ALA A 37 -2.61 -14.78 1.79
N LEU A 38 -2.23 -13.66 1.16
CA LEU A 38 -2.49 -12.32 1.67
C LEU A 38 -3.97 -11.94 1.60
N ALA A 39 -4.71 -12.37 0.57
CA ALA A 39 -6.16 -12.17 0.49
C ALA A 39 -6.88 -12.84 1.68
N LEU A 40 -6.41 -14.02 2.11
CA LEU A 40 -6.93 -14.68 3.31
C LEU A 40 -6.48 -13.99 4.62
N ARG A 41 -5.27 -13.41 4.65
CA ARG A 41 -4.78 -12.65 5.81
C ARG A 41 -5.48 -11.30 5.97
N PHE A 42 -5.84 -10.66 4.87
CA PHE A 42 -6.39 -9.31 4.78
C PHE A 42 -7.71 -9.32 3.96
N PRO A 43 -8.78 -9.98 4.44
CA PRO A 43 -9.99 -10.19 3.65
C PRO A 43 -10.77 -8.90 3.32
N ALA A 44 -10.53 -7.82 4.07
CA ALA A 44 -11.11 -6.51 3.83
C ALA A 44 -10.21 -5.58 3.00
N GLU A 45 -9.07 -6.07 2.50
CA GLU A 45 -8.25 -5.31 1.55
C GLU A 45 -8.99 -5.15 0.22
N ASP A 46 -9.06 -3.91 -0.27
CA ASP A 46 -9.54 -3.61 -1.61
C ASP A 46 -8.47 -2.84 -2.40
N LEU A 47 -8.21 -3.33 -3.61
CA LEU A 47 -7.26 -2.77 -4.57
C LEU A 47 -7.96 -2.29 -5.85
N ALA A 48 -9.29 -2.37 -5.91
CA ALA A 48 -10.08 -1.83 -7.01
C ALA A 48 -9.84 -0.32 -7.15
N GLY A 49 -9.95 0.20 -8.38
CA GLY A 49 -9.77 1.63 -8.68
C GLY A 49 -8.32 2.15 -8.64
N LEU A 50 -7.34 1.34 -8.22
CA LEU A 50 -5.94 1.69 -8.39
C LEU A 50 -5.57 1.77 -9.87
N THR A 51 -4.68 2.71 -10.23
CA THR A 51 -4.14 2.71 -11.60
C THR A 51 -3.36 1.41 -11.86
N GLY A 52 -3.27 1.00 -13.13
CA GLY A 52 -2.50 -0.19 -13.50
C GLY A 52 -1.05 -0.13 -13.03
N GLY A 53 -0.43 1.06 -13.07
CA GLY A 53 0.92 1.28 -12.57
C GLY A 53 1.03 1.10 -11.06
N THR A 54 0.14 1.72 -10.29
CA THR A 54 0.09 1.58 -8.82
C THR A 54 -0.08 0.11 -8.40
N LEU A 55 -1.04 -0.59 -9.03
CA LEU A 55 -1.32 -1.99 -8.73
C LEU A 55 -0.13 -2.89 -9.06
N ALA A 56 0.52 -2.68 -10.20
CA ALA A 56 1.70 -3.44 -10.61
C ALA A 56 2.87 -3.19 -9.66
N ALA A 57 3.18 -1.93 -9.36
CA ALA A 57 4.25 -1.53 -8.43
C ALA A 57 4.05 -2.13 -7.04
N PHE A 58 2.84 -1.99 -6.47
CA PHE A 58 2.54 -2.53 -5.15
C PHE A 58 2.58 -4.06 -5.13
N THR A 59 2.09 -4.72 -6.20
CA THR A 59 2.12 -6.17 -6.30
C THR A 59 3.55 -6.71 -6.39
N ALA A 60 4.45 -6.02 -7.12
CA ALA A 60 5.87 -6.36 -7.18
C ALA A 60 6.53 -6.17 -5.80
N ALA A 61 6.32 -5.01 -5.17
CA ALA A 61 6.83 -4.70 -3.84
C ALA A 61 6.40 -5.74 -2.79
N ARG A 62 5.11 -6.05 -2.76
CA ARG A 62 4.48 -7.05 -1.90
C ARG A 62 5.03 -8.45 -2.10
N THR A 63 5.22 -8.85 -3.35
CA THR A 63 5.79 -10.17 -3.67
C THR A 63 7.23 -10.27 -3.17
N GLU A 64 8.02 -9.20 -3.36
CA GLU A 64 9.41 -9.19 -2.91
C GLU A 64 9.54 -9.15 -1.38
N ALA A 65 8.81 -8.25 -0.71
CA ALA A 65 8.78 -8.16 0.75
C ALA A 65 8.46 -9.53 1.37
N PHE A 66 7.45 -10.19 0.82
CA PHE A 66 6.99 -11.49 1.30
C PHE A 66 8.04 -12.58 1.18
N TRP A 67 8.60 -12.78 -0.01
CA TRP A 67 9.48 -13.92 -0.28
C TRP A 67 10.92 -13.71 0.15
N ARG A 68 11.45 -12.49 0.01
CA ARG A 68 12.85 -12.20 0.36
C ARG A 68 13.02 -11.75 1.81
N HIS A 69 12.09 -10.95 2.31
CA HIS A 69 12.23 -10.31 3.63
C HIS A 69 11.29 -10.90 4.69
N ARG A 70 10.38 -11.80 4.30
CA ARG A 70 9.34 -12.38 5.18
C ARG A 70 8.41 -11.33 5.79
N THR A 71 8.31 -10.16 5.15
CA THR A 71 7.46 -9.04 5.57
C THR A 71 6.17 -9.05 4.77
N LEU A 72 5.04 -8.89 5.47
CA LEU A 72 3.73 -8.82 4.83
C LEU A 72 3.40 -7.37 4.45
N LEU A 73 2.89 -7.19 3.24
CA LEU A 73 2.31 -5.92 2.79
C LEU A 73 0.83 -6.13 2.50
N GLY A 74 -0.01 -5.34 3.16
CA GLY A 74 -1.42 -5.21 2.87
C GLY A 74 -1.84 -3.75 2.85
N VAL A 75 -3.07 -3.49 2.42
CA VAL A 75 -3.65 -2.15 2.28
C VAL A 75 -4.88 -2.04 3.18
N THR A 76 -4.98 -0.90 3.85
CA THR A 76 -6.15 -0.49 4.62
C THR A 76 -7.09 0.35 3.75
N SER A 77 -6.53 1.25 2.92
CA SER A 77 -7.29 2.07 1.98
C SER A 77 -6.50 2.27 0.69
N GLY A 78 -7.12 1.95 -0.45
CA GLY A 78 -6.57 2.14 -1.79
C GLY A 78 -7.25 3.31 -2.50
N HIS A 79 -7.94 3.06 -3.61
CA HIS A 79 -8.72 4.10 -4.28
C HIS A 79 -9.91 4.56 -3.42
N ARG A 80 -10.30 5.83 -3.55
CA ARG A 80 -11.50 6.40 -2.94
C ARG A 80 -12.30 7.21 -3.94
N ASP A 81 -13.61 7.02 -4.00
CA ASP A 81 -14.47 7.81 -4.88
C ASP A 81 -14.43 9.30 -4.51
N ALA A 82 -14.51 10.18 -5.52
CA ALA A 82 -14.47 11.63 -5.32
C ALA A 82 -15.59 12.13 -4.39
N ALA A 83 -16.80 11.56 -4.50
CA ALA A 83 -17.94 11.92 -3.65
C ALA A 83 -17.74 11.47 -2.18
N GLU A 84 -17.09 10.33 -1.96
CA GLU A 84 -16.71 9.89 -0.62
C GLU A 84 -15.63 10.80 -0.04
N GLN A 85 -14.58 11.10 -0.81
CA GLN A 85 -13.53 12.03 -0.40
C GLN A 85 -14.11 13.42 -0.07
N HIS A 86 -15.09 13.89 -0.83
CA HIS A 86 -15.74 15.17 -0.59
C HIS A 86 -16.50 15.17 0.74
N ARG A 87 -17.27 14.10 1.02
CA ARG A 87 -17.95 13.95 2.31
C ARG A 87 -16.94 13.96 3.47
N LEU A 88 -15.86 13.18 3.38
CA LEU A 88 -14.80 13.17 4.39
C LEU A 88 -14.19 14.56 4.60
N PHE A 89 -13.89 15.28 3.52
CA PHE A 89 -13.33 16.62 3.59
C PHE A 89 -14.23 17.61 4.33
N LEU A 90 -15.56 17.50 4.17
CA LEU A 90 -16.52 18.37 4.86
C LEU A 90 -16.72 17.97 6.33
N THR A 91 -16.67 16.68 6.66
CA THR A 91 -16.99 16.19 8.01
C THR A 91 -15.80 16.16 8.96
N GLU A 92 -14.59 15.95 8.45
CA GLU A 92 -13.39 15.72 9.27
C GLU A 92 -12.68 17.03 9.65
N THR A 93 -13.43 17.90 10.34
CA THR A 93 -12.92 19.17 10.84
C THR A 93 -11.69 18.97 11.74
N GLY A 94 -10.59 19.65 11.42
CA GLY A 94 -9.33 19.55 12.17
C GLY A 94 -8.41 18.40 11.76
N LYS A 95 -8.88 17.39 11.02
CA LYS A 95 -8.00 16.46 10.32
C LYS A 95 -7.59 17.07 8.98
N ARG A 96 -6.33 16.87 8.62
CA ARG A 96 -5.73 17.42 7.40
C ARG A 96 -6.14 16.57 6.19
N VAL A 97 -7.44 16.53 5.91
CA VAL A 97 -8.01 15.82 4.76
C VAL A 97 -7.92 16.73 3.54
N LEU A 98 -7.45 16.18 2.41
CA LEU A 98 -7.39 16.92 1.15
C LEU A 98 -8.75 16.96 0.46
N PRO A 99 -9.07 18.04 -0.29
CA PRO A 99 -10.25 18.06 -1.14
C PRO A 99 -10.10 17.04 -2.29
N PRO A 100 -11.19 16.62 -2.94
CA PRO A 100 -11.18 15.54 -3.95
C PRO A 100 -10.13 15.70 -5.05
N GLN A 101 -9.98 16.91 -5.59
CA GLN A 101 -9.05 17.20 -6.69
C GLN A 101 -7.58 16.99 -6.31
N ASP A 102 -7.24 17.12 -5.02
CA ASP A 102 -5.86 17.02 -4.54
C ASP A 102 -5.54 15.61 -4.02
N SER A 103 -6.55 14.78 -3.71
CA SER A 103 -6.38 13.47 -3.11
C SER A 103 -5.79 12.43 -4.08
N ALA A 104 -4.62 11.89 -3.73
CA ALA A 104 -4.00 10.80 -4.47
C ALA A 104 -4.79 9.47 -4.39
N HIS A 105 -5.60 9.29 -3.35
CA HIS A 105 -6.54 8.16 -3.27
C HIS A 105 -7.62 8.25 -4.35
N VAL A 106 -8.12 9.45 -4.65
CA VAL A 106 -9.08 9.67 -5.74
C VAL A 106 -8.45 9.41 -7.11
N ARG A 107 -7.16 9.71 -7.27
CA ARG A 107 -6.41 9.39 -8.50
C ARG A 107 -6.04 7.92 -8.64
N GLY A 108 -6.26 7.08 -7.62
CA GLY A 108 -5.83 5.68 -7.62
C GLY A 108 -4.31 5.49 -7.56
N THR A 109 -3.57 6.52 -7.12
CA THR A 109 -2.10 6.52 -7.02
C THR A 109 -1.59 6.45 -5.59
N ALA A 110 -2.46 6.37 -4.59
CA ALA A 110 -2.10 6.24 -3.18
C ALA A 110 -2.56 4.93 -2.54
N LEU A 111 -1.83 4.53 -1.49
CA LEU A 111 -2.04 3.33 -0.70
C LEU A 111 -1.76 3.63 0.77
N ASP A 112 -2.72 3.34 1.64
CA ASP A 112 -2.51 3.33 3.09
C ASP A 112 -2.13 1.90 3.52
N VAL A 113 -0.84 1.68 3.75
CA VAL A 113 -0.21 0.36 3.93
C VAL A 113 -0.27 -0.11 5.39
N ARG A 114 -0.45 -1.42 5.54
CA ARG A 114 -0.43 -2.16 6.81
C ARG A 114 0.33 -3.49 6.64
N PRO A 115 0.77 -4.14 7.73
CA PRO A 115 0.94 -3.56 9.06
C PRO A 115 2.08 -2.53 9.08
N ARG A 116 2.36 -1.93 10.24
CA ARG A 116 3.44 -0.93 10.39
C ARG A 116 4.81 -1.43 9.95
N GLU A 117 5.13 -2.70 10.21
CA GLU A 117 6.37 -3.34 9.72
C GLU A 117 6.42 -3.35 8.18
N GLY A 118 5.29 -3.61 7.54
CA GLY A 118 5.16 -3.55 6.09
C GLY A 118 5.38 -2.14 5.56
N ALA A 119 4.72 -1.15 6.16
CA ALA A 119 4.95 0.25 5.82
C ALA A 119 6.43 0.66 5.99
N GLN A 120 7.08 0.24 7.09
CA GLN A 120 8.51 0.49 7.29
C GLN A 120 9.36 -0.14 6.18
N TRP A 121 9.10 -1.40 5.82
CA TRP A 121 9.82 -2.05 4.73
C TRP A 121 9.65 -1.29 3.40
N LEU A 122 8.44 -0.77 3.15
CA LEU A 122 8.16 0.01 1.95
C LEU A 122 8.82 1.40 1.98
N GLU A 123 8.99 2.01 3.15
CA GLU A 123 9.80 3.22 3.29
C GLU A 123 11.27 2.95 2.93
N ASP A 124 11.82 1.83 3.40
CA ASP A 124 13.23 1.48 3.18
C ASP A 124 13.52 0.99 1.74
N HIS A 125 12.56 0.32 1.10
CA HIS A 125 12.76 -0.38 -0.18
C HIS A 125 11.85 0.08 -1.32
N GLY A 126 10.92 0.99 -1.07
CA GLY A 126 9.84 1.37 -2.00
C GLY A 126 10.31 2.12 -3.24
N ALA A 127 11.44 2.83 -3.15
CA ALA A 127 11.97 3.66 -4.23
C ALA A 127 12.16 2.89 -5.55
N ARG A 128 12.61 1.62 -5.49
CA ARG A 128 12.77 0.78 -6.70
C ARG A 128 11.46 0.40 -7.40
N PHE A 129 10.34 0.54 -6.70
CA PHE A 129 8.99 0.35 -7.23
C PHE A 129 8.29 1.69 -7.49
N ALA A 130 9.01 2.80 -7.35
CA ALA A 130 8.47 4.16 -7.39
C ALA A 130 7.32 4.39 -6.39
N LEU A 131 7.36 3.71 -5.24
CA LEU A 131 6.42 3.88 -4.13
C LEU A 131 7.11 4.66 -3.01
N TYR A 132 6.58 5.83 -2.69
CA TYR A 132 7.21 6.76 -1.76
C TYR A 132 6.26 7.16 -0.65
N ARG A 133 6.78 7.18 0.59
CA ARG A 133 6.08 7.80 1.71
C ARG A 133 6.10 9.32 1.53
N ILE A 134 4.93 9.94 1.59
CA ILE A 134 4.79 11.39 1.30
C ILE A 134 4.74 12.23 2.58
N TYR A 135 4.13 11.73 3.65
CA TYR A 135 3.88 12.52 4.87
C TYR A 135 4.62 12.00 6.10
N ASP A 136 5.24 12.89 6.87
CA ASP A 136 5.95 12.55 8.11
C ASP A 136 5.00 12.11 9.23
N ASN A 137 3.78 12.67 9.29
CA ASN A 137 2.77 12.27 10.26
C ASN A 137 1.98 11.00 9.87
N GLU A 138 2.09 10.54 8.62
CA GLU A 138 1.35 9.37 8.11
C GLU A 138 2.33 8.28 7.67
N TRP A 139 2.78 7.47 8.63
CA TRP A 139 3.70 6.36 8.36
C TRP A 139 3.13 5.30 7.42
N TRP A 140 1.81 5.26 7.28
CA TRP A 140 1.10 4.31 6.43
C TRP A 140 0.92 4.80 4.99
N HIS A 141 1.07 6.10 4.69
CA HIS A 141 0.64 6.66 3.41
C HIS A 141 1.77 6.66 2.36
N PHE A 142 1.54 5.97 1.23
CA PHE A 142 2.46 5.87 0.11
C PHE A 142 1.79 6.28 -1.20
N GLU A 143 2.55 6.94 -2.07
CA GLU A 143 2.13 7.27 -3.43
C GLU A 143 3.04 6.63 -4.49
N TYR A 144 2.43 6.20 -5.60
CA TYR A 144 3.13 5.75 -6.79
C TYR A 144 3.50 6.95 -7.67
N ARG A 145 4.80 7.18 -7.90
CA ARG A 145 5.35 8.31 -8.67
C ARG A 145 6.46 7.87 -9.62
N PRO A 146 6.11 7.22 -10.76
CA PRO A 146 7.09 6.68 -11.69
C PRO A 146 7.88 7.80 -12.39
N GLY A 147 9.19 7.59 -12.58
CA GLY A 147 10.06 8.54 -13.27
C GLY A 147 10.46 9.76 -12.44
N GLU A 148 10.02 9.84 -11.18
CA GLU A 148 10.39 10.91 -10.25
C GLU A 148 11.48 10.43 -9.28
N ALA A 149 12.39 11.34 -8.93
CA ALA A 149 13.26 11.16 -7.78
C ALA A 149 12.42 11.10 -6.48
N PRO A 150 12.92 10.48 -5.40
CA PRO A 150 12.21 10.45 -4.13
C PRO A 150 11.79 11.87 -3.71
N PRO A 151 10.49 12.15 -3.54
CA PRO A 151 10.04 13.48 -3.16
C PRO A 151 10.48 13.79 -1.74
N ALA A 152 10.73 15.07 -1.46
CA ALA A 152 10.88 15.53 -0.08
C ALA A 152 9.57 15.27 0.67
N ARG A 153 9.67 14.65 1.86
CA ARG A 153 8.49 14.42 2.69
C ARG A 153 7.93 15.75 3.19
N LEU A 154 6.61 15.79 3.26
CA LEU A 154 5.87 16.91 3.82
C LEU A 154 5.47 16.59 5.26
N PRO A 155 5.35 17.57 6.16
CA PRO A 155 4.92 17.32 7.53
C PRO A 155 3.55 16.64 7.63
N HIS A 156 2.63 16.97 6.70
CA HIS A 156 1.27 16.46 6.65
C HIS A 156 0.54 16.86 5.35
N PRO A 157 -0.63 16.26 5.04
CA PRO A 157 -1.41 16.67 3.89
C PRO A 157 -1.85 18.14 3.96
N GLY A 158 -1.83 18.82 2.82
CA GLY A 158 -2.20 20.24 2.71
C GLY A 158 -1.17 21.21 3.30
N TRP A 159 0.02 20.74 3.69
CA TRP A 159 1.11 21.62 4.13
C TRP A 159 1.54 22.58 3.00
N LYS A 160 1.72 23.86 3.34
CA LYS A 160 2.25 24.90 2.47
C LYS A 160 3.39 25.60 3.19
N ALA A 161 4.54 25.74 2.54
CA ALA A 161 5.68 26.47 3.09
C ALA A 161 5.27 27.93 3.39
N GLY A 162 5.60 28.43 4.58
CA GLY A 162 5.38 29.83 4.98
C GLY A 162 4.04 30.16 5.64
N VAL A 163 3.15 29.18 5.85
CA VAL A 163 1.93 29.37 6.67
C VAL A 163 2.18 28.79 8.06
N THR A 164 2.83 29.56 8.92
CA THR A 164 2.79 29.34 10.37
C THR A 164 1.36 29.59 10.85
N ARG A 165 0.72 28.56 11.40
CA ARG A 165 -0.47 28.75 12.25
C ARG A 165 -0.03 29.16 13.65
#